data_AF-D3Y487-F1
#
_entry.id   AF-D3Y487-F1
#
_cell.length_a   1.000
_cell.length_b   1.000
_cell.length_c   1.000
_cell.angle_alpha   90.00
_cell.angle_beta   90.00
_cell.angle_gamma   90.00
#
_symmetry.space_group_name_H-M   'P 1'
#
loop_
_entity.id
_entity.type
_entity.pdbx_description
1 polymer ?
#
loop_
_entity_poly.entity_id
_entity_poly.type
_entity_poly.pdbx_seq_one_letter_code
_entity_poly.pdbx_strand_id
1 'polypeptide(L)' 'VLFDDFTNMRLPAQLRVSMACCLNMCGAVHCSDIAILGYHRKPPMLDHEYMDKMCEIPLAIAACPTAAIKPA' A
#
# COMPACT_ATOMS: atom_id res chain seq x y z
N VAL A 1 15.67 22.15 6.18
CA VAL A 1 15.07 21.13 5.27
C VAL A 1 15.64 19.77 5.60
N LEU A 2 14.99 18.64 5.24
CA LEU A 2 15.52 17.29 5.54
C LEU A 2 16.94 17.05 5.01
N PHE A 3 17.34 17.76 3.95
CA PHE A 3 18.72 17.73 3.45
C PHE A 3 19.74 18.22 4.48
N ASP A 4 19.43 19.24 5.29
CA ASP A 4 20.34 19.76 6.33
C ASP A 4 20.54 18.73 7.46
N ASP A 5 19.51 17.93 7.75
CA ASP A 5 19.56 16.83 8.73
C ASP A 5 20.27 15.60 8.16
N PHE A 6 20.31 15.45 6.83
CA PHE A 6 21.06 14.39 6.17
C PHE A 6 22.57 14.65 6.20
N THR A 7 23.00 15.92 6.07
CA THR A 7 24.41 16.29 6.08
C THR A 7 25.00 16.47 7.48
N ASN A 8 24.18 16.48 8.54
CA ASN A 8 24.61 16.74 9.92
C ASN A 8 24.03 15.71 10.90
N MET A 9 24.73 15.42 12.01
CA MET A 9 24.26 14.50 13.05
C MET A 9 23.65 15.26 14.25
N ARG A 10 22.51 15.94 14.05
CA ARG A 10 21.85 16.74 15.10
C ARG A 10 20.71 16.03 15.84
N LEU A 11 20.24 14.90 15.32
CA LEU A 11 19.14 14.13 15.90
C LEU A 11 19.65 13.23 17.03
N PRO A 12 18.82 12.93 18.06
CA PRO A 12 19.22 12.11 19.20
C PRO A 12 19.50 10.64 18.82
N ALA A 13 18.98 10.18 17.69
CA ALA A 13 19.20 8.85 17.14
C ALA A 13 19.08 8.89 15.61
N GLN A 14 19.48 7.80 14.94
CA GLN A 14 19.31 7.65 13.50
C GLN A 14 17.82 7.57 13.15
N LEU A 15 17.34 8.50 12.34
CA LEU A 15 15.96 8.51 11.84
C LEU A 15 15.84 7.73 10.53
N ARG A 16 14.93 6.76 10.46
CA ARG A 16 14.61 6.00 9.24
C ARG A 16 13.28 6.45 8.68
N VAL A 17 13.31 7.00 7.46
CA VAL A 17 12.12 7.41 6.72
C VAL A 17 11.93 6.47 5.54
N SER A 18 10.77 5.83 5.43
CA SER A 18 10.43 4.94 4.32
C SER A 18 9.14 5.35 3.63
N MET A 19 9.02 4.99 2.35
CA MET A 19 7.87 5.27 1.53
C MET A 19 7.40 4.01 0.79
N ALA A 20 6.09 3.80 0.75
CA ALA A 20 5.45 2.77 -0.06
C ALA A 20 4.31 3.39 -0.85
N CYS A 21 4.22 3.03 -2.13
CA CYS A 21 3.20 3.54 -3.03
C CYS A 21 1.81 2.93 -2.80
N CYS A 22 1.73 1.76 -2.15
CA CYS A 22 0.49 1.09 -1.79
C CYS A 22 0.64 0.24 -0.52
N LEU A 23 -0.48 -0.31 -0.04
CA LEU A 23 -0.56 -1.10 1.19
C LEU A 23 0.16 -2.45 1.15
N ASN A 24 0.70 -2.87 0.01
CA ASN A 24 1.59 -4.04 -0.06
C ASN A 24 2.95 -3.76 0.61
N MET A 25 3.26 -2.49 0.89
CA MET A 25 4.39 -2.07 1.73
C MET A 25 5.72 -2.75 1.34
N CYS A 26 6.08 -2.75 0.06
CA CYS A 26 7.29 -3.40 -0.48
C CYS A 26 8.60 -2.74 0.00
N GLY A 27 8.92 -2.89 1.29
CA GLY A 27 10.05 -2.26 1.96
C GLY A 27 9.83 -2.18 3.48
N ALA A 28 10.42 -1.17 4.12
CA ALA A 28 10.44 -1.04 5.57
C ALA A 28 9.36 -0.10 6.13
N VAL A 29 8.31 0.22 5.36
CA VAL A 29 7.28 1.21 5.77
C VAL A 29 6.56 0.82 7.06
N HIS A 30 6.30 -0.47 7.27
CA HIS A 30 5.62 -0.98 8.46
C HIS A 30 6.49 -0.94 9.74
N CYS A 31 7.80 -0.65 9.63
CA CYS A 31 8.74 -0.68 10.74
C CYS A 31 9.72 0.51 10.74
N SER A 32 9.37 1.61 10.06
CA SER A 32 10.16 2.85 10.03
C SER A 32 9.70 3.84 11.09
N ASP A 33 10.61 4.69 11.56
CA ASP A 33 10.28 5.75 12.52
C ASP A 33 9.26 6.74 11.92
N ILE A 34 9.42 7.05 10.63
CA ILE A 34 8.44 7.80 9.84
C ILE A 34 8.12 7.02 8.57
N ALA A 35 6.83 6.81 8.35
CA ALA A 35 6.29 6.03 7.25
C ALA A 35 5.35 6.88 6.40
N ILE A 36 5.59 6.90 5.08
CA ILE A 36 4.69 7.52 4.09
C ILE A 36 4.05 6.41 3.27
N LEU A 37 2.72 6.33 3.31
CA LEU A 37 1.96 5.28 2.64
C LEU A 37 0.93 5.87 1.68
N GLY A 38 1.00 5.46 0.41
CA GLY A 38 -0.06 5.70 -0.56
C GLY A 38 -1.32 4.89 -0.23
N TYR A 39 -2.47 5.56 -0.13
CA TYR A 39 -3.73 4.95 0.29
C TYR A 39 -4.89 5.29 -0.65
N HIS A 40 -5.60 4.27 -1.11
CA HIS A 40 -6.80 4.43 -1.93
C HIS A 40 -8.02 4.75 -1.06
N ARG A 41 -8.87 5.68 -1.50
CA ARG A 41 -10.10 6.09 -0.80
C ARG A 41 -11.39 5.83 -1.59
N LYS A 42 -11.28 5.09 -2.70
CA LYS A 42 -12.40 4.72 -3.58
C LYS A 42 -12.36 3.21 -3.85
N PRO A 43 -13.51 2.54 -3.91
CA PRO A 43 -13.61 1.15 -4.37
C PRO A 43 -13.08 0.96 -5.81
N PRO A 44 -12.72 -0.27 -6.22
CA PRO A 44 -12.34 -0.56 -7.60
C PRO A 44 -13.53 -0.33 -8.54
N MET A 45 -13.24 0.08 -9.78
CA MET A 45 -14.21 0.11 -10.86
C MET A 45 -14.31 -1.30 -11.48
N LEU A 46 -15.54 -1.76 -11.75
CA LEU A 46 -15.79 -3.11 -12.25
C LEU A 46 -15.98 -3.11 -13.76
N ASP A 47 -15.15 -3.87 -14.46
CA ASP A 47 -15.26 -4.11 -15.90
C ASP A 47 -15.84 -5.50 -16.17
N HIS A 48 -17.15 -5.57 -16.34
CA HIS A 48 -17.89 -6.82 -16.47
C HIS A 48 -17.62 -7.54 -17.80
N GLU A 49 -17.14 -6.85 -18.84
CA GLU A 49 -16.88 -7.46 -20.14
C GLU A 49 -15.66 -8.39 -20.12
N TYR A 50 -14.68 -8.06 -19.27
CA TYR A 50 -13.39 -8.75 -19.21
C TYR A 50 -13.18 -9.56 -17.94
N MET A 51 -14.00 -9.36 -16.91
CA MET A 51 -13.82 -10.02 -15.61
C MET A 51 -13.77 -11.55 -15.73
N ASP A 52 -14.73 -12.17 -16.43
CA ASP A 52 -14.78 -13.63 -16.61
C ASP A 52 -13.70 -14.15 -17.58
N LYS A 53 -13.14 -13.26 -18.42
CA LYS A 53 -12.12 -13.63 -19.40
C LYS A 53 -10.71 -13.61 -18.80
N MET A 54 -10.48 -12.78 -17.77
CA MET A 54 -9.15 -12.51 -17.23
C MET A 54 -8.96 -12.97 -15.78
N CYS A 55 -10.03 -13.13 -15.02
CA CYS A 55 -9.96 -13.38 -13.58
C CYS A 55 -10.59 -14.73 -13.20
N GLU A 56 -9.94 -15.45 -12.28
CA GLU A 56 -10.59 -16.53 -11.56
C GLU A 56 -11.42 -15.93 -10.41
N ILE A 57 -12.75 -15.87 -10.57
CA ILE A 57 -13.67 -15.25 -9.61
C ILE A 57 -13.45 -15.73 -8.16
N PRO A 58 -13.26 -17.04 -7.88
CA PRO A 58 -13.01 -17.51 -6.52
C PRO A 58 -11.75 -16.89 -5.88
N LEU A 59 -10.69 -16.69 -6.66
CA LEU A 59 -9.46 -16.04 -6.18
C LEU A 59 -9.70 -14.57 -5.87
N ALA A 60 -10.45 -13.87 -6.74
CA ALA A 60 -10.80 -12.47 -6.51
C ALA A 60 -11.63 -12.29 -5.22
N ILE A 61 -12.60 -13.18 -4.97
CA ILE A 61 -13.40 -13.18 -3.72
C ILE A 61 -12.50 -13.44 -2.51
N ALA A 62 -11.67 -14.48 -2.56
CA ALA A 62 -10.80 -14.88 -1.46
C ALA A 62 -9.73 -13.83 -1.10
N ALA A 63 -9.33 -12.99 -2.06
CA ALA A 63 -8.37 -11.92 -1.83
C ALA A 63 -8.92 -10.76 -0.97
N CYS A 64 -10.25 -10.64 -0.79
CA CYS A 64 -10.84 -9.53 -0.06
C CYS A 64 -10.81 -9.77 1.47
N PRO A 65 -10.03 -9.01 2.25
CA PRO A 65 -9.91 -9.22 3.69
C PRO A 65 -11.20 -8.90 4.47
N THR A 66 -12.10 -8.09 3.89
CA THR A 66 -13.37 -7.69 4.49
C THR A 66 -14.58 -8.39 3.88
N ALA A 67 -14.36 -9.36 2.98
CA ALA A 67 -15.42 -10.09 2.27
C ALA A 67 -16.46 -9.20 1.56
N ALA A 68 -16.02 -8.05 1.02
CA ALA A 68 -16.89 -7.13 0.29
C ALA A 68 -17.22 -7.59 -1.14
N ILE A 69 -16.50 -8.58 -1.66
CA ILE A 69 -16.68 -9.14 -3.01
C ILE A 69 -17.57 -10.38 -2.91
N LYS A 70 -18.61 -10.44 -3.74
CA LYS A 70 -19.53 -11.57 -3.85
C LYS A 70 -19.79 -11.90 -5.32
N PRO A 71 -20.12 -13.16 -5.64
CA PRO A 71 -20.58 -13.52 -6.98
C PRO A 71 -21.92 -12.81 -7.28
N ALA A 72 -22.19 -12.62 -8.58
CA ALA A 72 -23.46 -12.08 -9.06
C ALA A 72 -24.60 -13.09 -8.92
#